data_AF-A0A344UPM6-F1
#
_entry.id   AF-A0A344UPM6-F1
#
_cell.length_a   1.000
_cell.length_b   1.000
_cell.length_c   1.000
_cell.angle_alpha   90.00
_cell.angle_beta   90.00
_cell.angle_gamma   90.00
#
_symmetry.space_group_name_H-M   'P 1'
#
loop_
_entity.id
_entity.type
_entity.pdbx_description
1 polymer ?
#
loop_
_entity_poly.entity_id
_entity_poly.type
_entity_poly.pdbx_seq_one_letter_code
_entity_poly.pdbx_strand_id
1 'polypeptide(L)' 'MVYPCSVWDIDAEFIESWVGSLDEASRAQVIAALRILREAGPQLGRPLVDTVKASRYKI' A
#
# COMPACT_ATOMS: atom_id res chain seq x y z
N MET A 1 -19.52 -20.21 8.84
CA MET A 1 -18.11 -19.99 9.21
C MET A 1 -17.55 -18.97 8.22
N VAL A 2 -17.58 -17.69 8.59
CA VAL A 2 -16.95 -16.62 7.81
C VAL A 2 -15.47 -16.63 8.18
N TYR A 3 -14.62 -17.05 7.25
CA TYR A 3 -13.18 -16.81 7.39
C TYR A 3 -12.97 -15.31 7.28
N PRO A 4 -12.32 -14.64 8.24
CA PRO A 4 -11.85 -13.29 7.98
C PRO A 4 -10.89 -13.39 6.79
N CYS A 5 -11.27 -12.82 5.65
CA CYS A 5 -10.32 -12.56 4.58
C CYS A 5 -9.20 -11.75 5.24
N SER A 6 -8.02 -12.34 5.42
CA SER A 6 -6.94 -11.72 6.18
C SER A 6 -6.43 -10.53 5.37
N VAL A 7 -6.95 -9.37 5.69
CA VAL A 7 -6.53 -8.08 5.15
C VAL A 7 -5.12 -7.79 5.67
N TRP A 8 -4.21 -7.40 4.78
CA TRP A 8 -2.84 -7.03 5.14
C TRP A 8 -2.85 -5.71 5.91
N ASP A 9 -2.03 -5.63 6.96
CA ASP A 9 -1.80 -4.37 7.67
C ASP A 9 -0.77 -3.52 6.90
N ILE A 10 -1.03 -2.21 6.78
CA ILE A 10 -0.16 -1.27 6.07
C ILE A 10 0.24 -0.18 7.04
N ASP A 11 1.53 -0.09 7.33
CA ASP A 11 2.13 1.05 8.01
C ASP A 11 2.48 2.14 6.99
N ALA A 12 1.81 3.29 7.12
CA ALA A 12 1.97 4.45 6.25
C ALA A 12 2.47 5.70 6.99
N GLU A 13 2.93 5.58 8.24
CA GLU A 13 3.26 6.73 9.12
C GLU A 13 4.22 7.71 8.44
N PHE A 14 5.26 7.20 7.77
CA PHE A 14 6.29 8.02 7.12
C PHE A 14 5.82 8.80 5.90
N ILE A 15 4.68 8.44 5.31
CA ILE A 15 4.17 9.08 4.09
C ILE A 15 2.94 9.96 4.33
N GLU A 16 2.36 9.98 5.54
CA GLU A 16 1.11 10.70 5.83
C GLU A 16 1.16 12.18 5.45
N SER A 17 2.23 12.88 5.84
CA SER A 17 2.42 14.30 5.54
C SER A 17 2.52 14.57 4.04
N TRP A 18 3.22 13.70 3.31
CA TRP A 18 3.33 13.78 1.86
C TRP A 18 1.98 13.53 1.18
N VAL A 19 1.26 12.47 1.57
CA VAL A 19 -0.09 12.18 1.04
C VAL A 19 -1.06 13.32 1.31
N GLY A 20 -0.97 13.95 2.48
CA GLY A 20 -1.78 15.12 2.85
C GLY A 20 -1.47 16.39 2.02
N SER A 21 -0.29 16.48 1.43
CA SER A 21 0.12 17.62 0.58
C SER A 21 -0.29 17.50 -0.89
N LEU A 22 -0.73 16.31 -1.32
CA LEU A 22 -1.14 16.05 -2.70
C LEU A 22 -2.47 16.75 -3.04
N ASP A 23 -2.64 17.08 -4.32
CA ASP A 23 -3.93 17.49 -4.84
C ASP A 23 -4.93 16.32 -4.80
N GLU A 24 -6.22 16.62 -4.91
CA GLU A 24 -7.29 15.63 -4.77
C GLU A 24 -7.12 14.43 -5.71
N ALA A 25 -6.76 14.68 -6.98
CA ALA A 25 -6.63 13.62 -7.96
C ALA A 25 -5.46 12.68 -7.64
N SER A 26 -4.30 13.22 -7.29
CA SER A 26 -3.13 12.40 -6.94
C SER A 26 -3.34 11.66 -5.62
N ARG A 27 -3.93 12.31 -4.63
CA ARG A 27 -4.28 11.67 -3.35
C ARG A 27 -5.22 10.49 -3.55
N ALA A 28 -6.25 10.65 -4.37
CA ALA A 28 -7.20 9.59 -4.68
C ALA A 28 -6.52 8.36 -5.29
N GLN A 29 -5.55 8.56 -6.19
CA GLN A 29 -4.77 7.48 -6.80
C GLN A 29 -3.95 6.70 -5.76
N VAL A 30 -3.24 7.41 -4.87
CA VAL A 30 -2.43 6.78 -3.81
C VAL A 30 -3.32 5.97 -2.86
N ILE A 31 -4.44 6.55 -2.40
CA ILE A 31 -5.38 5.85 -1.51
C ILE A 31 -5.99 4.62 -2.19
N ALA A 32 -6.32 4.70 -3.48
CA ALA A 32 -6.80 3.54 -4.24
C ALA A 32 -5.75 2.42 -4.30
N ALA A 33 -4.49 2.75 -4.58
CA ALA A 33 -3.40 1.78 -4.61
C ALA A 33 -3.18 1.11 -3.24
N LEU A 34 -3.21 1.88 -2.14
CA LEU A 34 -3.09 1.35 -0.78
C LEU A 34 -4.25 0.40 -0.43
N ARG A 35 -5.49 0.70 -0.85
CA ARG A 35 -6.64 -0.20 -0.65
C ARG A 35 -6.45 -1.54 -1.35
N ILE A 36 -5.98 -1.52 -2.60
CA ILE A 36 -5.70 -2.73 -3.38
C ILE A 36 -4.57 -3.54 -2.71
N LEU A 37 -3.49 -2.87 -2.27
CA LEU A 37 -2.40 -3.50 -1.53
C LEU A 37 -2.88 -4.16 -0.23
N ARG A 38 -3.79 -3.52 0.47
CA ARG A 38 -4.36 -4.03 1.74
C ARG A 38 -5.12 -5.33 1.54
N GLU A 39 -5.78 -5.48 0.40
CA GLU A 39 -6.60 -6.66 0.08
C GLU A 39 -5.78 -7.79 -0.54
N ALA A 40 -4.90 -7.47 -1.49
CA ALA A 40 -4.16 -8.47 -2.26
C ALA A 40 -2.76 -8.78 -1.70
N GLY A 41 -2.18 -7.88 -0.91
CA GLY A 41 -0.85 -8.04 -0.34
C GLY A 41 0.30 -7.81 -1.33
N PRO A 42 1.55 -8.08 -0.91
CA PRO A 42 2.76 -7.75 -1.67
C PRO A 42 2.91 -8.54 -3.00
N GLN A 43 2.09 -9.56 -3.23
CA GLN A 43 2.10 -10.37 -4.46
C GLN A 43 1.57 -9.64 -5.72
N LEU A 44 1.01 -8.43 -5.59
CA LEU A 44 0.49 -7.65 -6.72
C LEU A 44 1.52 -7.38 -7.82
N GLY A 45 2.79 -7.23 -7.45
CA GLY A 45 3.86 -6.89 -8.40
C GLY A 45 3.61 -5.58 -9.17
N ARG A 46 4.40 -5.35 -10.23
CA ARG A 46 4.33 -4.13 -11.03
C ARG A 46 2.97 -4.03 -11.74
N PRO A 47 2.37 -2.84 -11.87
CA PRO A 47 2.93 -1.52 -11.54
C PRO A 47 2.70 -1.03 -10.10
N LEU A 48 1.95 -1.77 -9.27
CA LEU A 48 1.49 -1.29 -7.96
C LEU A 48 2.49 -1.56 -6.83
N VAL A 49 3.24 -2.65 -6.92
CA VAL A 49 4.23 -3.07 -5.92
C VAL A 49 5.53 -3.45 -6.61
N ASP A 50 6.65 -3.09 -6.00
CA ASP A 50 7.96 -3.60 -6.39
C ASP A 50 8.84 -3.79 -5.14
N THR A 51 9.93 -4.53 -5.30
CA THR A 51 10.89 -4.79 -4.23
C THR A 51 12.07 -3.84 -4.32
N VAL A 52 12.31 -3.08 -3.25
CA VAL A 52 13.53 -2.26 -3.11
C VAL A 52 14.69 -3.18 -2.74
N LYS A 53 15.66 -3.33 -3.65
CA LYS A 53 16.89 -4.09 -3.39
C LYS A 53 17.65 -3.49 -2.20
N ALA A 54 18.20 -4.36 -1.33
CA ALA A 54 18.89 -3.99 -0.09
C ALA A 54 18.01 -3.29 0.97
N SER A 55 16.69 -3.41 0.89
CA SER A 55 15.79 -2.98 1.97
C SER A 55 16.10 -3.72 3.28
N ARG A 56 16.01 -3.00 4.40
CA ARG A 56 16.03 -3.58 5.75
C ARG A 56 14.79 -4.44 6.03
N TYR A 57 13.70 -4.21 5.30
CA TYR A 57 12.45 -4.96 5.37
C TYR A 57 12.46 -6.00 4.26
N LYS A 58 12.42 -7.28 4.63
CA LYS A 58 12.28 -8.40 3.68
C LYS A 58 10.80 -8.77 3.56
N ILE A 59 10.36 -9.00 2.33
CA ILE A 59 9.05 -9.57 1.98
C ILE A 59 9.16 -11.09 2.07
#